data_AF-A0AAW5WT29-F1
#
_entry.id   AF-A0AAW5WT29-F1
#
_cell.length_a   1.000
_cell.length_b   1.000
_cell.length_c   1.000
_cell.angle_alpha   90.00
_cell.angle_beta   90.00
_cell.angle_gamma   90.00
#
_symmetry.space_group_name_H-M   'P 1'
#
loop_
_entity.id
_entity.type
_entity.pdbx_description
1 polymer ?
#
loop_
_entity_poly.entity_id
_entity_poly.type
_entity_poly.pdbx_seq_one_letter_code
_entity_poly.pdbx_strand_id
1 'polypeptide(L)'
;MDVDLQAIINSSRKIMAISKSQLDQLNKENYPDKRIKESLERSYQTAANTLKIVNGIKATQPMNEEAMNPYTSPATNSNHQQLTREEYRQFSNKNNQ
;
A
#
# COMPACT_ATOMS: atom_id res chain seq x y z
N MET A 1 9.14 4.28 10.61
CA MET A 1 7.91 4.83 11.21
C MET A 1 6.78 4.38 10.30
N ASP A 2 6.01 3.37 10.72
CA ASP A 2 4.91 2.87 9.90
C ASP A 2 3.80 3.92 9.88
N VAL A 3 3.53 4.45 8.69
CA VAL A 3 2.44 5.39 8.49
C VAL A 3 1.15 4.58 8.45
N ASP A 4 0.27 4.76 9.44
CA ASP A 4 -1.04 4.12 9.44
C ASP A 4 -1.93 4.77 8.37
N LEU A 5 -1.84 4.23 7.14
CA LEU A 5 -2.65 4.65 6.01
C LEU A 5 -4.16 4.50 6.29
N GLN A 6 -4.56 3.57 7.17
CA GLN A 6 -5.96 3.38 7.51
C GLN A 6 -6.46 4.50 8.43
N ALA A 7 -5.65 4.96 9.39
CA ALA A 7 -5.95 6.14 10.18
C ALA A 7 -6.06 7.41 9.31
N ILE A 8 -5.20 7.56 8.30
CA ILE A 8 -5.25 8.69 7.35
C ILE A 8 -6.54 8.63 6.51
N ILE A 9 -6.94 7.45 6.04
CA ILE A 9 -8.21 7.27 5.31
C ILE A 9 -9.40 7.65 6.19
N ASN A 10 -9.43 7.15 7.43
CA ASN A 10 -10.54 7.37 8.35
C ASN A 10 -10.68 8.85 8.72
N SER A 11 -9.57 9.52 9.04
CA SER A 11 -9.55 10.95 9.35
C SER A 11 -9.95 11.81 8.15
N SER A 12 -9.45 11.50 6.95
CA SER A 12 -9.81 12.23 5.72
C SER A 12 -11.31 12.12 5.41
N ARG A 13 -11.89 10.91 5.53
CA ARG A 13 -13.34 10.71 5.37
C ARG A 13 -14.15 11.52 6.38
N LYS A 14 -13.70 11.56 7.64
CA LYS A 14 -14.34 12.36 8.70
C LYS A 14 -14.31 13.85 8.38
N ILE A 15 -13.16 14.37 7.95
CA ILE A 15 -13.01 15.78 7.55
C ILE A 15 -13.96 16.10 6.38
N MET A 16 -13.98 15.29 5.34
CA MET A 16 -14.89 15.50 4.20
C MET A 16 -16.36 15.53 4.62
N ALA A 17 -16.78 14.60 5.48
CA ALA A 17 -18.16 14.55 5.97
C ALA A 17 -18.54 15.79 6.79
N ILE A 18 -17.65 16.22 7.69
CA ILE A 18 -17.85 17.43 8.51
C ILE A 18 -17.88 18.68 7.63
N SER A 19 -16.88 18.86 6.77
CA SER A 19 -16.80 20.02 5.87
C SER A 19 -18.02 20.11 4.94
N LYS A 20 -18.47 18.97 4.40
CA LYS A 20 -19.70 18.92 3.58
C LYS A 20 -20.93 19.31 4.40
N SER A 21 -21.12 18.72 5.58
CA SER A 21 -22.26 19.05 6.45
C SER A 21 -22.28 20.53 6.82
N GLN A 22 -21.12 21.12 7.13
CA GLN A 22 -21.01 22.53 7.48
C GLN A 22 -21.24 23.44 6.28
N LEU A 23 -20.77 23.07 5.07
CA LEU A 23 -21.10 23.78 3.85
C LEU A 23 -22.60 23.75 3.54
N ASP A 24 -23.24 22.58 3.72
CA ASP A 24 -24.68 22.42 3.51
C ASP A 24 -25.51 23.25 4.51
N GLN A 25 -25.00 23.45 5.73
CA GLN A 25 -25.61 24.36 6.72
C GLN A 25 -25.39 25.82 6.34
N LEU A 26 -24.15 26.20 6.02
CA LEU A 26 -23.77 27.57 5.68
C LEU A 26 -24.50 28.06 4.41
N ASN A 27 -24.69 27.20 3.41
CA ASN A 27 -25.43 27.53 2.19
C ASN A 27 -26.93 27.80 2.42
N LYS A 28 -27.48 27.48 3.60
CA LYS A 28 -28.86 27.81 4.00
C LYS A 28 -28.97 29.16 4.73
N GLU A 29 -27.84 29.76 5.09
CA GLU A 29 -27.84 31.06 5.75
C GLU A 29 -28.11 32.19 4.75
N ASN A 30 -28.78 33.27 5.19
CA ASN A 30 -29.07 34.43 4.34
C ASN A 30 -27.81 35.22 3.95
N TYR A 31 -26.80 35.23 4.82
CA TYR A 31 -25.54 35.96 4.62
C TYR A 31 -24.35 35.11 5.09
N PRO A 32 -24.01 34.03 4.36
CA PRO A 32 -22.94 33.13 4.75
C PRO A 32 -21.58 33.85 4.75
N ASP A 33 -20.79 33.62 5.79
CA ASP A 33 -19.41 34.10 5.83
C ASP A 33 -18.59 33.42 4.74
N LYS A 34 -18.15 34.23 3.75
CA LYS A 34 -17.37 33.75 2.60
C LYS A 34 -16.04 33.12 3.01
N ARG A 35 -15.36 33.64 4.05
CA ARG A 35 -14.08 33.10 4.50
C ARG A 35 -14.26 31.72 5.12
N ILE A 36 -15.34 31.55 5.90
CA ILE A 36 -15.70 30.25 6.46
C ILE A 36 -16.03 29.27 5.32
N LYS A 37 -16.85 29.68 4.36
CA LYS A 37 -17.20 28.86 3.19
C LYS A 37 -15.97 28.37 2.44
N GLU A 38 -15.09 29.27 2.05
CA GLU A 38 -13.86 28.91 1.33
C GLU A 38 -12.94 27.99 2.16
N SER A 39 -12.86 28.22 3.48
CA SER A 39 -12.05 27.38 4.37
C SER A 39 -12.58 25.94 4.42
N LEU A 40 -13.91 25.77 4.48
CA LEU A 40 -14.56 24.46 4.45
C LEU A 40 -14.40 23.78 3.09
N GLU A 41 -14.52 24.51 1.98
CA GLU A 41 -14.27 23.99 0.63
C GLU A 41 -12.82 23.51 0.47
N ARG A 42 -11.84 24.30 0.93
CA ARG A 42 -10.42 23.91 0.94
C ARG A 42 -10.17 22.67 1.80
N SER A 43 -10.81 22.59 2.96
CA SER A 43 -10.68 21.44 3.87
C SER A 43 -11.22 20.16 3.23
N TYR A 44 -12.40 20.25 2.60
CA TYR A 44 -12.99 19.15 1.84
C TYR A 44 -12.05 18.70 0.71
N GLN A 45 -11.58 19.64 -0.12
CA GLN A 45 -10.73 19.33 -1.27
C GLN A 45 -9.38 18.73 -0.86
N THR A 46 -8.79 19.24 0.22
CA THR A 46 -7.53 18.73 0.76
C THR A 46 -7.70 17.27 1.20
N ALA A 47 -8.74 16.97 1.99
CA ALA A 47 -9.01 15.60 2.43
C ALA A 47 -9.33 14.65 1.26
N ALA A 48 -10.06 15.12 0.24
CA ALA A 48 -10.32 14.36 -0.97
C ALA A 48 -9.02 14.04 -1.74
N ASN A 49 -8.11 15.00 -1.85
CA ASN A 49 -6.81 14.80 -2.49
C ASN A 49 -5.93 13.84 -1.68
N THR A 50 -5.94 13.93 -0.35
CA THR A 50 -5.24 12.97 0.52
C THR A 50 -5.73 11.54 0.28
N LEU A 51 -7.04 11.32 0.15
CA LEU A 51 -7.58 9.99 -0.18
C LEU A 51 -7.12 9.48 -1.54
N LYS A 52 -7.04 10.35 -2.56
CA LYS A 52 -6.51 9.97 -3.88
C LYS A 52 -5.06 9.52 -3.78
N ILE A 53 -4.22 10.25 -3.04
CA ILE A 53 -2.81 9.92 -2.83
C ILE A 53 -2.68 8.58 -2.09
N VAL A 54 -3.39 8.40 -0.98
CA VAL A 54 -3.31 7.16 -0.19
C VAL A 54 -3.79 5.95 -0.98
N ASN A 55 -4.86 6.10 -1.78
CA ASN A 55 -5.31 5.02 -2.66
C ASN A 55 -4.27 4.69 -3.75
N GLY A 56 -3.59 5.71 -4.30
CA GLY A 56 -2.46 5.52 -5.21
C GLY A 56 -1.30 4.76 -4.55
N ILE A 57 -0.94 5.12 -3.32
CA ILE A 57 0.10 4.42 -2.55
C ILE A 57 -0.28 2.94 -2.34
N LYS A 58 -1.52 2.67 -1.90
CA LYS A 58 -2.02 1.29 -1.72
C LYS A 58 -1.98 0.48 -3.02
N ALA A 59 -2.26 1.10 -4.17
CA ALA A 59 -2.17 0.44 -5.47
C ALA A 59 -0.73 0.11 -5.91
N THR A 60 0.26 0.86 -5.42
CA THR A 60 1.69 0.63 -5.69
C THR A 60 2.36 -0.32 -4.70
N GLN A 61 1.70 -0.67 -3.60
CA GLN A 61 2.22 -1.69 -2.68
C GLN A 61 2.09 -3.05 -3.36
N PRO A 62 3.19 -3.82 -3.52
CA PRO A 62 3.09 -5.15 -4.08
C PRO A 62 2.12 -5.96 -3.21
N MET A 63 1.07 -6.52 -3.83
CA MET A 63 0.34 -7.63 -3.22
C MET A 63 1.38 -8.71 -3.02
N ASN A 64 1.80 -8.94 -1.77
CA ASN A 64 2.57 -10.11 -1.42
C ASN A 64 1.60 -11.31 -1.50
N GLU A 65 1.18 -11.66 -2.72
CA GLU A 65 0.59 -12.95 -3.04
C GLU A 65 1.74 -13.96 -3.13
N GLU A 66 2.28 -14.34 -1.98
CA GLU A 66 2.79 -15.70 -1.81
C GLU A 66 1.88 -16.39 -0.81
N ALA A 67 0.76 -16.88 -1.35
CA ALA A 67 0.21 -18.14 -0.89
C ALA A 67 1.23 -19.25 -1.18
N MET A 68 2.26 -19.39 -0.34
CA MET A 68 3.05 -20.63 -0.33
C MET A 68 2.26 -21.66 0.48
N ASN A 69 1.41 -22.44 -0.22
CA ASN A 69 0.92 -23.70 0.29
C ASN A 69 2.13 -24.55 0.74
N PRO A 70 2.17 -25.10 1.96
CA PRO A 70 3.30 -25.91 2.44
C PRO A 70 3.38 -27.32 1.81
N TYR A 71 2.58 -27.61 0.78
CA TYR A 71 2.51 -28.92 0.13
C TYR A 71 2.39 -28.81 -1.40
N THR A 72 3.49 -28.50 -2.06
CA THR A 72 3.69 -28.94 -3.45
C THR A 72 5.08 -29.54 -3.57
N SER A 73 5.14 -30.87 -3.46
CA SER A 73 6.33 -31.64 -3.84
C SER A 73 6.61 -31.45 -5.33
N PRO A 74 7.90 -31.41 -5.74
CA PRO A 74 8.26 -31.15 -7.13
C PRO A 74 8.16 -32.46 -7.93
N ALA A 75 7.45 -32.43 -9.05
CA ALA A 75 7.50 -33.47 -10.07
C ALA A 75 8.20 -32.94 -11.33
N THR A 76 9.50 -33.25 -11.42
CA THR A 76 10.30 -33.56 -12.62
C THR A 76 10.19 -32.68 -13.88
N ASN A 77 11.25 -31.92 -14.20
CA ASN A 77 12.28 -32.33 -15.19
C ASN A 77 13.33 -31.22 -15.40
N SER A 78 14.57 -31.43 -14.92
CA SER A 78 15.80 -31.11 -15.68
C SER A 78 17.02 -31.59 -14.88
N ASN A 79 17.86 -32.40 -15.52
CA ASN A 79 19.05 -33.05 -14.97
C ASN A 79 20.19 -32.05 -14.70
N HIS A 80 20.14 -31.31 -13.61
CA HIS A 80 21.33 -30.62 -13.10
C HIS A 80 21.46 -30.92 -11.60
N GLN A 81 22.10 -32.04 -11.28
CA GLN A 81 22.50 -32.34 -9.91
C GLN A 81 23.57 -31.32 -9.49
N GLN A 82 23.16 -30.34 -8.67
CA GLN A 82 24.10 -29.51 -7.94
C GLN A 82 24.71 -30.35 -6.83
N LEU A 83 25.98 -30.73 -7.02
CA LEU A 83 26.78 -31.41 -6.01
C LEU A 83 26.92 -30.54 -4.76
N THR A 84 26.83 -31.17 -3.60
CA THR A 84 27.03 -30.50 -2.32
C THR A 84 28.51 -30.11 -2.11
N ARG A 85 28.76 -29.15 -1.22
CA ARG A 85 30.10 -28.58 -0.97
C ARG A 85 31.15 -29.62 -0.57
N GLU A 86 30.73 -30.75 -0.02
CA GLU A 86 31.62 -31.85 0.39
C GLU A 86 31.98 -32.78 -0.79
N GLU A 87 31.11 -32.91 -1.79
CA GLU A 87 31.34 -33.72 -3.00
C GLU A 87 32.29 -33.04 -3.99
N TYR A 88 32.29 -31.70 -4.05
CA TYR A 88 33.22 -30.91 -4.87
C TYR A 88 34.69 -31.10 -4.48
N ARG A 89 34.98 -31.33 -3.20
CA ARG A 89 36.37 -31.53 -2.72
C ARG A 89 36.96 -32.86 -3.16
N GLN A 90 36.14 -33.91 -3.30
CA GLN A 90 36.64 -35.22 -3.73
C GLN A 90 36.93 -35.26 -5.24
N PHE A 91 36.18 -34.51 -6.06
CA PHE A 91 36.42 -34.42 -7.50
C PHE A 91 37.70 -33.64 -7.85
N SER A 92 38.03 -32.60 -7.08
CA SER A 92 39.18 -31.73 -7.39
C SER A 92 40.56 -32.37 -7.14
N ASN A 93 40.63 -33.48 -6.41
CA ASN A 93 41.90 -34.18 -6.14
C ASN A 93 42.25 -35.28 -7.17
N LYS A 94 41.37 -35.56 -8.14
CA LYS A 94 41.65 -36.56 -9.20
C LYS A 94 42.23 -35.97 -10.49
N ASN A 95 42.30 -34.65 -10.63
CA ASN A 95 42.70 -33.99 -11.89
C ASN A 95 44.11 -33.37 -11.87
N ASN A 96 44.95 -33.69 -10.87
CA ASN A 96 46.34 -33.21 -10.80
C ASN A 96 47.34 -34.38 -10.62
N GLN A 97 47.35 -35.31 -11.57
CA GLN A 97 48.52 -36.17 -11.85
C GLN A 97 48.90 -36.05 -13.32
#